data_AF-A0A2T0WV80-F1
#
_entry.id   AF-A0A2T0WV80-F1
#
_cell.length_a   1.000
_cell.length_b   1.000
_cell.length_c   1.000
_cell.angle_alpha   90.00
_cell.angle_beta   90.00
_cell.angle_gamma   90.00
#
_symmetry.space_group_name_H-M   'P 1'
#
loop_
_entity.id
_entity.type
_entity.pdbx_description
1 polymer ?
#
loop_
_entity_poly.entity_id
_entity_poly.type
_entity_poly.pdbx_seq_one_letter_code
_entity_poly.pdbx_strand_id
1 'polypeptide(L)' 'MSAKKPKTTPILDGAYLVVGIVPGLCGTKLGMVDLSKINAAKAEQLLAIGFPYLRKAPAKAEPAKTTRRRTDKKDSNE' A
#
# COMPACT_ATOMS: atom_id res chain seq x y z
N MET A 1 15.13 -13.97 -9.72
CA MET A 1 13.70 -14.17 -9.41
C MET A 1 13.08 -12.82 -9.14
N SER A 2 12.24 -12.31 -10.04
CA SER A 2 11.56 -11.02 -9.84
C SER A 2 10.54 -11.16 -8.71
N ALA A 3 10.81 -10.58 -7.56
CA ALA A 3 9.84 -10.46 -6.48
C ALA A 3 8.62 -9.70 -7.02
N LYS A 4 7.55 -10.41 -7.39
CA LYS A 4 6.25 -9.81 -7.65
C LYS A 4 5.84 -9.15 -6.34
N LYS A 5 6.06 -7.83 -6.24
CA LYS A 5 5.57 -7.04 -5.11
C LYS A 5 4.09 -7.39 -4.93
N PRO A 6 3.65 -7.77 -3.72
CA PRO A 6 2.25 -8.08 -3.51
C PRO A 6 1.42 -6.88 -3.94
N LYS A 7 0.39 -7.12 -4.75
CA LYS A 7 -0.51 -6.05 -5.19
C LYS A 7 -1.14 -5.43 -3.94
N THR A 8 -0.91 -4.14 -3.75
CA THR A 8 -1.51 -3.37 -2.66
C THR A 8 -2.56 -2.43 -3.20
N THR A 9 -3.78 -2.53 -2.70
CA THR A 9 -4.90 -1.71 -3.16
C THR A 9 -5.26 -0.70 -2.06
N PRO A 10 -5.22 0.61 -2.34
CA PRO A 10 -5.64 1.63 -1.39
C PRO A 10 -7.15 1.61 -1.18
N ILE A 11 -7.58 1.73 0.06
CA ILE A 11 -8.97 1.88 0.49
C ILE A 11 -9.08 3.06 1.46
N LEU A 12 -10.31 3.54 1.73
CA LEU A 12 -10.56 4.68 2.62
C LEU A 12 -9.71 5.90 2.23
N ASP A 13 -9.82 6.32 0.97
CA ASP A 13 -9.06 7.43 0.38
C ASP A 13 -7.52 7.24 0.42
N GLY A 14 -7.06 6.00 0.57
CA GLY A 14 -5.64 5.68 0.71
C GLY A 14 -5.13 5.83 2.14
N ALA A 15 -5.99 5.92 3.14
CA ALA A 15 -5.60 5.80 4.55
C ALA A 15 -5.17 4.38 4.93
N TYR A 16 -5.65 3.36 4.20
CA TYR A 16 -5.32 1.96 4.42
C TYR A 16 -4.99 1.24 3.10
N LEU A 17 -4.17 0.20 3.20
CA LEU A 17 -3.73 -0.62 2.07
C LEU A 17 -4.11 -2.07 2.31
N VAL A 18 -4.78 -2.68 1.33
CA VAL A 18 -5.07 -4.10 1.29
C VAL A 18 -3.96 -4.82 0.52
N VAL A 19 -3.31 -5.81 1.12
CA VAL A 19 -2.11 -6.47 0.58
C VAL A 19 -2.45 -7.89 0.14
N GLY A 20 -2.15 -8.22 -1.12
CA GLY A 20 -2.16 -9.61 -1.60
C GLY A 20 -3.55 -10.18 -1.92
N ILE A 21 -4.62 -9.43 -1.68
CA ILE A 21 -6.00 -9.80 -2.03
C ILE A 21 -6.73 -8.63 -2.70
N VAL A 22 -7.82 -8.95 -3.40
CA VAL A 22 -8.73 -7.94 -3.96
C VAL A 22 -9.60 -7.38 -2.83
N PRO A 23 -9.74 -6.05 -2.70
CA PRO A 23 -10.68 -5.48 -1.73
C PRO A 23 -12.10 -5.93 -2.09
N GLY A 24 -12.78 -6.51 -1.12
CA GLY A 24 -14.11 -7.10 -1.23
C GLY A 24 -14.39 -8.00 -0.05
N LEU A 25 -15.33 -8.93 -0.21
CA LEU A 25 -15.65 -9.94 0.80
C LEU A 25 -14.46 -10.87 1.04
N CYS A 26 -13.85 -10.76 2.22
CA CYS A 26 -12.78 -11.61 2.69
C CYS A 26 -13.26 -12.44 3.88
N GLY A 27 -13.04 -13.76 3.82
CA GLY A 27 -13.23 -14.65 4.96
C GLY A 27 -12.14 -14.43 6.00
N THR A 28 -12.53 -14.25 7.25
CA THR A 28 -11.64 -14.16 8.41
C THR A 28 -12.05 -15.23 9.42
N LYS A 29 -11.17 -15.57 10.37
CA LYS A 29 -11.52 -16.51 11.47
C LYS A 29 -12.73 -16.05 12.30
N LEU A 30 -13.08 -14.77 12.25
CA LEU A 30 -14.20 -14.18 12.98
C LEU A 30 -15.47 -14.01 12.13
N GLY A 31 -15.42 -14.38 10.84
CA GLY A 31 -16.54 -14.22 9.90
C GLY A 31 -16.14 -13.52 8.60
N MET A 32 -17.12 -13.16 7.78
CA MET A 32 -16.91 -12.42 6.53
C MET A 32 -16.80 -10.92 6.76
N VAL A 33 -15.81 -10.29 6.13
CA VAL A 33 -15.55 -8.85 6.21
C VAL A 33 -15.42 -8.29 4.79
N ASP A 34 -16.18 -7.26 4.46
CA ASP A 34 -16.12 -6.60 3.15
C ASP A 34 -15.16 -5.40 3.16
N LEU A 35 -13.92 -5.61 2.73
CA LEU A 35 -12.87 -4.58 2.68
C LEU A 35 -13.16 -3.44 1.70
N SER A 36 -14.10 -3.61 0.75
CA SER A 36 -14.52 -2.55 -0.17
C SER A 36 -15.53 -1.59 0.47
N LYS A 37 -16.16 -2.00 1.57
CA LYS A 37 -17.21 -1.24 2.26
C LYS A 37 -16.91 -1.00 3.73
N ILE A 38 -15.70 -1.32 4.21
CA ILE A 38 -15.33 -1.04 5.60
C ILE A 38 -15.13 0.45 5.84
N ASN A 39 -15.53 0.90 7.03
CA ASN A 39 -15.25 2.24 7.54
C ASN A 39 -13.91 2.28 8.30
N ALA A 40 -13.41 3.49 8.58
CA ALA A 40 -12.17 3.70 9.34
C ALA A 40 -12.16 2.96 10.68
N ALA A 41 -13.24 3.02 11.45
CA ALA A 41 -13.34 2.31 12.73
C ALA A 41 -13.18 0.78 12.57
N LYS A 42 -13.75 0.20 11.50
CA LYS A 42 -13.64 -1.24 11.23
C LYS A 42 -12.23 -1.61 10.77
N ALA A 43 -11.61 -0.76 9.95
CA ALA A 43 -10.22 -0.91 9.54
C ALA A 43 -9.27 -0.90 10.75
N GLU A 44 -9.48 0.00 11.72
CA GLU A 44 -8.68 0.04 12.94
C GLU A 44 -8.89 -1.18 13.83
N GLN A 45 -10.13 -1.66 13.96
CA GLN A 45 -10.40 -2.94 14.64
C GLN A 45 -9.65 -4.10 13.97
N LEU A 46 -9.67 -4.18 12.64
CA LEU A 46 -8.96 -5.22 11.89
C LEU A 46 -7.44 -5.13 12.08
N LEU A 47 -6.87 -3.93 12.14
CA LEU A 47 -5.46 -3.75 12.48
C LEU A 47 -5.15 -4.16 13.92
N ALA A 48 -6.02 -3.81 14.86
CA ALA A 48 -5.84 -4.14 16.28
C ALA A 48 -5.85 -5.66 16.52
N ILE A 49 -6.65 -6.43 15.77
CA ILE A 49 -6.64 -7.89 15.81
C ILE A 49 -5.49 -8.53 15.00
N GLY A 50 -4.65 -7.73 14.35
CA GLY A 50 -3.52 -8.21 13.53
C GLY A 50 -3.93 -8.81 12.18
N PHE A 51 -4.94 -8.23 11.52
CA PHE A 51 -5.42 -8.75 10.24
C PHE A 51 -4.31 -8.70 9.16
N PRO A 52 -3.90 -9.84 8.58
CA PRO A 52 -2.67 -9.92 7.79
C PRO A 52 -2.76 -9.21 6.43
N TYR A 53 -3.98 -9.01 5.92
CA TYR A 53 -4.20 -8.42 4.60
C TYR A 53 -4.46 -6.92 4.65
N LEU A 54 -4.57 -6.30 5.83
CA LEU A 54 -4.81 -4.87 5.97
C LEU A 54 -3.60 -4.21 6.64
N ARG A 55 -3.15 -3.09 6.10
CA ARG A 55 -2.12 -2.24 6.70
C ARG A 55 -2.57 -0.78 6.71
N LYS A 56 -2.11 -0.02 7.71
CA LYS A 56 -2.17 1.45 7.62
C LYS A 56 -1.31 1.88 6.43
N ALA A 57 -1.84 2.77 5.60
CA ALA A 57 -1.03 3.35 4.55
C ALA A 57 0.12 4.14 5.19
N PRO A 58 1.34 4.06 4.65
CA PRO A 58 2.39 4.99 5.05
C PRO A 58 1.86 6.40 4.76
N ALA A 59 1.83 7.25 5.78
CA ALA A 59 1.51 8.66 5.61
C ALA A 59 2.48 9.20 4.55
N LYS A 60 1.97 9.42 3.32
CA LYS A 60 2.69 9.84 2.11
C LYS A 60 4.20 9.58 2.22
N ALA A 61 4.65 8.39 1.83
CA ALA A 61 6.00 8.32 1.31
C ALA A 61 6.03 9.32 0.15
N GLU A 62 6.70 10.45 0.39
CA GLU A 62 6.96 11.46 -0.62
C GLU A 62 7.36 10.76 -1.92
N PRO A 63 6.98 11.30 -3.09
CA PRO A 63 7.40 10.70 -4.35
C PRO A 63 8.90 10.51 -4.25
N ALA A 64 9.35 9.25 -4.33
CA ALA A 64 10.75 8.93 -4.41
C ALA A 64 11.27 9.65 -5.66
N LYS A 65 11.73 10.89 -5.48
CA LYS A 65 12.57 11.64 -6.39
C LYS A 65 13.89 10.87 -6.41
N THR A 66 13.89 9.71 -7.05
CA THR A 66 15.13 9.20 -7.64
C THR A 66 15.38 10.11 -8.82
N THR A 67 16.08 11.18 -8.47
CA THR A 67 16.83 12.09 -9.32
C THR A 67 17.12 11.46 -10.67
N ARG A 68 16.48 11.98 -11.72
CA ARG A 68 17.05 11.87 -13.06
C ARG A 68 18.44 12.48 -12.95
N ARG A 69 19.49 11.65 -12.85
CA ARG A 69 20.81 12.06 -13.32
C ARG A 69 20.67 12.22 -14.83
N ARG A 70 20.20 13.41 -15.24
CA ARG A 70 20.46 13.93 -16.56
C ARG A 70 21.96 13.82 -16.77
N THR A 71 22.30 13.15 -17.85
CA THR A 71 23.46 13.46 -18.68
C THR A 71 23.77 14.95 -18.62
N ASP A 72 24.88 15.32 -18.00
CA ASP A 72 25.62 16.50 -18.39
C ASP A 72 26.93 16.01 -19.00
N LYS A 73 26.93 16.05 -20.33
CA LYS A 73 28.10 15.94 -21.18
C LYS A 73 28.46 17.39 -21.48
N LYS A 74 29.34 18.01 -20.70
CA LYS A 74 29.96 19.27 -21.13
C LYS A 74 31.23 19.66 -20.36
N ASP A 75 32.31 19.76 -21.15
CA ASP A 75 33.49 20.62 -21.06
C ASP A 75 34.50 20.49 -19.91
N SER A 76 35.75 20.22 -20.32
CA SER A 76 37.00 20.98 -20.04
C SER A 76 38.18 19.99 -20.24
N ASN A 77 38.84 19.94 -21.39
CA ASN A 77 39.99 20.79 -21.77
C ASN A 77 41.11 20.82 -20.73
N GLU A 78 42.16 20.02 -20.94
CA GLU A 78 43.53 20.48 -21.19
C GLU A 78 44.33 19.40 -21.92
#